data_AF-A0AAE9TKA2-F1
#
_entry.id   AF-A0AAE9TKA2-F1
#
_cell.length_a   1.000
_cell.length_b   1.000
_cell.length_c   1.000
_cell.angle_alpha   90.00
_cell.angle_beta   90.00
_cell.angle_gamma   90.00
#
_symmetry.space_group_name_H-M   'P 1'
#
loop_
_entity.id
_entity.type
_entity.pdbx_description
1 polymer ?
#
loop_
_entity_poly.entity_id
_entity_poly.type
_entity_poly.pdbx_seq_one_letter_code
_entity_poly.pdbx_strand_id
1 'polypeptide(L)'
;MKVFERNVINNAGETLGKRSIEAARFWRMSAYESTGGFNAEQIAFEEIQPTLRYIESGGVIRRAVFTRVYHDEKQVYLHDVLRKKAYYFSVMDRTMSSEEGGLRKALERWYFFRPVLYTWGNLKNYIRHPLLTMGMLWMYVCLTVIGVAAVLKGGTRHSGDLAKADKA
;
A
#
# COMPACT_ATOMS: atom_id res chain seq x y z
N MET A 1 -5.48 12.10 12.35
CA MET A 1 -6.16 11.20 11.39
C MET A 1 -5.19 10.21 10.75
N LYS A 2 -4.13 10.63 10.02
CA LYS A 2 -3.17 9.70 9.41
C LYS A 2 -2.49 8.75 10.42
N VAL A 3 -2.07 9.26 11.58
CA VAL A 3 -1.51 8.44 12.66
C VAL A 3 -2.52 7.42 13.20
N PHE A 4 -3.80 7.81 13.29
CA PHE A 4 -4.87 6.92 13.71
C PHE A 4 -5.08 5.78 12.69
N GLU A 5 -5.10 6.11 11.40
CA GLU A 5 -5.16 5.14 10.31
C GLU A 5 -3.98 4.15 10.33
N ARG A 6 -2.77 4.65 10.56
CA ARG A 6 -1.57 3.80 10.66
C ARG A 6 -1.66 2.82 11.84
N ASN A 7 -2.13 3.28 12.99
CA ASN A 7 -2.33 2.42 14.15
C ASN A 7 -3.35 1.31 13.88
N VAL A 8 -4.43 1.64 13.17
CA VAL A 8 -5.45 0.67 12.75
C VAL A 8 -4.84 -0.40 11.83
N ILE A 9 -4.03 -0.01 10.84
CA ILE A 9 -3.38 -0.95 9.91
C ILE A 9 -2.33 -1.84 10.60
N ASN A 10 -1.63 -1.30 11.61
CA ASN A 10 -0.58 -2.02 12.32
C ASN A 10 -1.12 -2.96 13.40
N ASN A 11 -2.40 -2.83 13.78
CA ASN A 11 -3.08 -3.66 14.77
C ASN A 11 -3.47 -5.06 14.23
N ALA A 12 -2.50 -5.76 13.63
CA ALA A 12 -2.68 -7.06 12.96
C ALA A 12 -2.14 -8.26 13.78
N GLY A 13 -1.68 -8.06 15.03
CA GLY A 13 -1.07 -9.11 15.86
C GLY A 13 0.43 -9.34 15.61
N GLU A 14 0.97 -10.48 16.04
CA GLU A 14 2.40 -10.81 15.95
C GLU A 14 2.81 -11.42 14.60
N THR A 15 1.89 -12.11 13.94
CA THR A 15 2.12 -12.74 12.63
C THR A 15 1.99 -11.70 11.53
N LEU A 16 3.10 -11.43 10.84
CA LEU A 16 3.16 -10.42 9.79
C LEU A 16 2.58 -11.00 8.50
N GLY A 17 1.34 -10.65 8.17
CA GLY A 17 0.70 -11.08 6.93
C GLY A 17 1.22 -10.31 5.71
N LYS A 18 1.08 -10.87 4.51
CA LYS A 18 1.41 -10.24 3.19
C LYS A 18 0.80 -8.84 2.98
N ARG A 19 -0.14 -8.43 3.83
CA ARG A 19 -0.95 -7.21 3.74
C ARG A 19 -0.65 -6.18 4.85
N SER A 20 0.29 -6.47 5.76
CA SER A 20 0.71 -5.60 6.87
C SER A 20 2.25 -5.59 6.95
N ILE A 21 2.89 -5.09 5.89
CA ILE A 21 4.35 -4.98 5.82
C ILE A 21 4.76 -3.60 6.34
N GLU A 22 5.59 -3.60 7.39
CA GLU A 22 6.12 -2.38 7.99
C GLU A 22 7.29 -1.83 7.17
N ALA A 23 7.51 -0.52 7.26
CA ALA A 23 8.59 0.14 6.53
C ALA A 23 9.97 -0.32 7.03
N ALA A 24 10.19 -0.25 8.35
CA ALA A 24 11.44 -0.64 8.99
C ALA A 24 11.54 -2.17 9.09
N ARG A 25 12.56 -2.74 8.45
CA ARG A 25 12.79 -4.19 8.36
C ARG A 25 14.28 -4.48 8.47
N PHE A 26 14.60 -5.60 9.12
CA PHE A 26 15.94 -6.15 9.17
C PHE A 26 15.97 -7.46 8.41
N TRP A 27 17.03 -7.68 7.64
CA TRP A 27 17.20 -8.86 6.82
C TRP A 27 18.46 -9.60 7.22
N ARG A 28 18.41 -10.94 7.15
CA ARG A 28 19.62 -11.72 6.90
C ARG A 28 20.00 -11.49 5.43
N MET A 29 21.27 -11.20 5.17
CA MET A 29 21.72 -10.89 3.81
C MET A 29 21.38 -11.99 2.80
N SER A 30 21.62 -13.25 3.16
CA SER A 30 21.28 -14.40 2.31
C SER A 30 19.78 -14.48 1.96
N ALA A 31 18.90 -14.14 2.90
CA ALA A 31 17.45 -14.12 2.68
C ALA A 31 17.01 -12.92 1.83
N TYR A 32 17.73 -11.80 1.87
CA TYR A 32 17.45 -10.65 1.03
C TYR A 32 17.89 -10.91 -0.42
N GLU A 33 19.09 -11.44 -0.61
CA GLU A 33 19.65 -11.79 -1.91
C GLU A 33 18.81 -12.86 -2.62
N SER A 34 18.28 -13.85 -1.88
CA SER A 34 17.42 -14.88 -2.46
C SER A 34 16.11 -14.34 -3.06
N THR A 35 15.74 -13.10 -2.73
CA THR A 35 14.57 -12.44 -3.32
C THR A 35 14.90 -11.69 -4.61
N GLY A 36 16.15 -11.64 -5.05
CA GLY A 36 16.59 -10.76 -6.15
C GLY A 36 16.73 -9.29 -5.75
N GLY A 37 16.57 -8.96 -4.46
CA GLY A 37 16.88 -7.63 -3.92
C GLY A 37 16.04 -6.47 -4.48
N PHE A 38 16.60 -5.27 -4.39
CA PHE A 38 15.97 -4.03 -4.85
C PHE A 38 16.00 -3.94 -6.39
N ASN A 39 14.86 -3.61 -6.99
CA ASN A 39 14.78 -3.28 -8.41
C ASN A 39 14.62 -1.77 -8.58
N ALA A 40 15.65 -1.12 -9.13
CA ALA A 40 15.67 0.33 -9.34
C ALA A 40 14.71 0.83 -10.43
N GLU A 41 14.28 -0.05 -11.35
CA GLU A 41 13.36 0.29 -12.42
C GLU A 41 11.89 0.31 -11.94
N GLN A 42 11.62 -0.26 -10.76
CA GLN A 42 10.30 -0.28 -10.16
C GLN A 42 10.04 1.02 -9.40
N ILE A 43 9.01 1.75 -9.84
CA ILE A 43 8.68 3.09 -9.30
C ILE A 43 7.74 3.02 -8.08
N ALA A 44 6.94 1.96 -7.97
CA ALA A 44 5.97 1.80 -6.91
C ALA A 44 6.13 0.45 -6.21
N PHE A 45 6.13 0.51 -4.87
CA PHE A 45 6.19 -0.65 -3.99
C PHE A 45 7.54 -1.40 -4.04
N GLU A 46 8.56 -0.79 -4.62
CA GLU A 46 9.92 -1.30 -4.77
C GLU A 46 10.52 -1.77 -3.44
N GLU A 47 10.23 -1.04 -2.37
CA GLU A 47 10.73 -1.29 -1.04
C GLU A 47 10.02 -2.48 -0.38
N ILE A 48 8.80 -2.81 -0.78
CA ILE A 48 8.04 -3.95 -0.23
C ILE A 48 8.15 -5.23 -1.06
N GLN A 49 8.55 -5.16 -2.33
CA GLN A 49 8.63 -6.35 -3.18
C GLN A 49 9.55 -7.46 -2.66
N PRO A 50 10.78 -7.18 -2.17
CA PRO A 50 11.63 -8.23 -1.60
C PRO A 50 10.92 -9.00 -0.48
N THR A 51 10.14 -8.28 0.34
CA THR A 51 9.37 -8.88 1.43
C THR A 51 8.25 -9.77 0.90
N LEU A 52 7.55 -9.34 -0.15
CA LEU A 52 6.48 -10.12 -0.77
C LEU A 52 7.03 -11.40 -1.39
N ARG A 53 8.10 -11.31 -2.19
CA ARG A 53 8.75 -12.45 -2.83
C ARG A 53 9.27 -13.46 -1.81
N TYR A 54 9.84 -12.99 -0.70
CA TYR A 54 10.28 -13.88 0.39
C TYR A 54 9.12 -14.64 1.04
N ILE A 55 7.99 -13.98 1.31
CA ILE A 55 6.81 -14.67 1.87
C ILE A 55 6.23 -15.65 0.83
N GLU A 56 6.21 -15.27 -0.45
CA GLU A 56 5.75 -16.11 -1.55
C GLU A 56 6.63 -17.35 -1.75
N SER A 57 7.95 -17.26 -1.48
CA SER A 57 8.86 -18.40 -1.47
C SER A 57 8.81 -19.24 -0.18
N GLY A 58 7.82 -19.03 0.68
CA GLY A 58 7.65 -19.78 1.94
C GLY A 58 8.50 -19.25 3.11
N GLY A 59 9.14 -18.09 2.96
CA GLY A 59 9.90 -17.44 4.01
C GLY A 59 9.03 -16.98 5.19
N VAL A 60 9.61 -17.03 6.39
CA VAL A 60 8.91 -16.64 7.63
C VAL A 60 9.44 -15.30 8.12
N ILE A 61 8.53 -14.34 8.32
CA ILE A 61 8.83 -13.02 8.85
C ILE A 61 8.18 -12.88 10.23
N ARG A 62 8.95 -12.37 11.20
CA ARG A 62 8.46 -12.10 12.56
C ARG A 62 8.49 -10.60 12.84
N ARG A 63 7.43 -10.10 13.49
CA ARG A 63 7.36 -8.73 13.99
C ARG A 63 8.12 -8.61 15.31
N ALA A 64 8.98 -7.61 15.45
CA ALA A 64 9.62 -7.30 16.72
C ALA A 64 8.64 -6.56 17.63
N VAL A 65 7.99 -7.27 18.56
CA VAL A 65 6.99 -6.69 19.48
C VAL A 65 7.57 -6.13 20.77
N PHE A 66 8.84 -6.44 21.06
CA PHE A 66 9.53 -5.99 22.27
C PHE A 66 10.13 -4.58 22.16
N THR A 67 10.11 -3.98 20.97
CA THR A 67 10.72 -2.67 20.71
C THR A 67 9.86 -1.85 19.74
N ARG A 68 10.16 -0.56 19.61
CA ARG A 68 9.45 0.37 18.72
C ARG A 68 10.45 1.28 18.02
N VAL A 69 10.24 1.49 16.73
CA VAL A 69 10.92 2.53 15.96
C VAL A 69 10.00 3.73 15.86
N TYR A 70 10.44 4.88 16.35
CA TYR A 70 9.72 6.13 16.22
C TYR A 70 10.18 6.84 14.96
N HIS A 71 9.22 7.21 14.12
CA HIS A 71 9.48 7.97 12.90
C HIS A 71 8.77 9.32 13.00
N ASP A 72 9.52 10.40 12.82
CA ASP A 72 8.94 11.73 12.71
C ASP A 72 8.38 11.91 11.29
N GLU A 73 7.07 11.71 11.14
CA GLU A 73 6.38 11.96 9.87
C GLU A 73 6.15 13.46 9.58
N LYS A 74 6.60 14.37 10.46
CA LYS A 74 6.30 15.81 10.46
C LYS A 74 4.79 16.08 10.48
N GLN A 75 4.38 17.32 10.28
CA GLN A 75 2.97 17.63 10.05
C GLN A 75 2.56 17.18 8.65
N VAL A 76 1.60 16.26 8.60
CA VAL A 76 1.06 15.74 7.34
C VAL A 76 -0.37 16.23 7.17
N TYR A 77 -0.61 17.01 6.12
CA TYR A 77 -1.94 17.48 5.77
C TYR A 77 -2.62 16.52 4.79
N LEU A 78 -3.95 16.57 4.75
CA LEU A 78 -4.73 15.73 3.85
C LEU A 78 -4.30 15.92 2.39
N HIS A 79 -4.08 17.18 1.96
CA HIS A 79 -3.67 17.48 0.59
C HIS A 79 -2.31 16.85 0.21
N ASP A 80 -1.37 16.75 1.16
CA ASP A 80 -0.08 16.08 0.93
C ASP A 80 -0.26 14.59 0.69
N VAL A 81 -1.14 13.95 1.46
CA VAL A 81 -1.47 12.52 1.31
C VAL A 81 -2.12 12.29 -0.05
N LEU A 82 -3.09 13.11 -0.42
CA LEU A 82 -3.80 13.01 -1.70
C LEU A 82 -2.83 13.20 -2.88
N ARG A 83 -1.96 14.23 -2.82
CA ARG A 83 -0.96 14.50 -3.87
C ARG A 83 0.01 13.34 -4.05
N LYS A 84 0.57 12.81 -2.96
CA LYS A 84 1.48 11.66 -3.02
C LYS A 84 0.78 10.43 -3.61
N LYS A 85 -0.44 10.13 -3.18
CA LYS A 85 -1.19 8.97 -3.69
C LYS A 85 -1.62 9.12 -5.14
N ALA A 86 -1.97 10.33 -5.59
CA ALA A 86 -2.25 10.61 -6.99
C ALA A 86 -1.04 10.29 -7.90
N TYR A 87 0.18 10.64 -7.47
CA TYR A 87 1.41 10.30 -8.19
C TYR A 87 1.56 8.78 -8.33
N TYR A 88 1.45 8.03 -7.22
CA TYR A 88 1.53 6.56 -7.28
C TYR A 88 0.46 5.93 -8.18
N PHE A 89 -0.78 6.45 -8.14
CA PHE A 89 -1.84 5.96 -9.03
C PHE A 89 -1.55 6.24 -10.50
N SER A 90 -0.90 7.36 -10.82
CA SER A 90 -0.56 7.72 -12.21
C SER A 90 0.50 6.81 -12.84
N VAL A 91 1.32 6.13 -12.04
CA VAL A 91 2.36 5.20 -12.49
C VAL A 91 2.01 3.73 -12.25
N MET A 92 0.85 3.46 -11.64
CA MET A 92 0.47 2.12 -11.18
C MET A 92 0.22 1.15 -12.35
N ASP A 93 -0.23 1.64 -13.50
CA ASP A 93 -0.51 0.84 -14.70
C ASP A 93 0.73 0.01 -15.13
N ARG A 94 1.93 0.63 -15.10
CA ARG A 94 3.21 -0.02 -15.41
C ARG A 94 3.58 -1.12 -14.43
N THR A 95 3.21 -0.96 -13.15
CA THR A 95 3.47 -1.96 -12.10
C THR A 95 2.43 -3.09 -12.13
N MET A 96 1.23 -2.82 -12.63
CA MET A 96 0.15 -3.82 -12.73
C MET A 96 0.31 -4.71 -13.96
N SER A 97 0.92 -4.20 -15.04
CA SER A 97 1.23 -4.97 -16.24
C SER A 97 2.43 -5.93 -16.06
N SER A 98 3.34 -5.66 -15.11
CA SER A 98 4.54 -6.46 -14.90
C SER A 98 4.34 -7.65 -13.93
N GLU A 99 3.18 -7.77 -13.28
CA GLU A 99 2.96 -8.71 -12.17
C GLU A 99 1.70 -9.57 -12.40
N GLU A 100 1.84 -10.89 -12.32
CA GLU A 100 0.69 -11.82 -12.42
C GLU A 100 -0.36 -11.54 -11.32
N GLY A 101 -1.60 -11.32 -11.74
CA GLY A 101 -2.72 -11.02 -10.84
C GLY A 101 -2.69 -9.61 -10.24
N GLY A 102 -1.95 -8.66 -10.85
CA GLY A 102 -1.76 -7.29 -10.37
C GLY A 102 -3.04 -6.56 -9.98
N LEU A 103 -4.13 -6.69 -10.76
CA LEU A 103 -5.44 -6.08 -10.47
C LEU A 103 -6.05 -6.57 -9.15
N ARG A 104 -6.10 -7.89 -8.94
CA ARG A 104 -6.67 -8.46 -7.72
C ARG A 104 -5.83 -8.13 -6.49
N LYS A 105 -4.50 -8.25 -6.62
CA LYS A 105 -3.55 -7.90 -5.54
C LYS A 105 -3.62 -6.40 -5.18
N ALA A 106 -3.83 -5.52 -6.16
CA ALA A 106 -4.01 -4.08 -5.94
C ALA A 106 -5.35 -3.78 -5.25
N LEU A 107 -6.45 -4.40 -5.69
CA LEU A 107 -7.77 -4.24 -5.09
C LEU A 107 -7.80 -4.71 -3.62
N GLU A 108 -7.21 -5.86 -3.30
CA GLU A 108 -7.10 -6.36 -1.92
C GLU A 108 -6.29 -5.42 -1.00
N ARG A 109 -5.44 -4.57 -1.57
CA ARG A 109 -4.65 -3.55 -0.85
C ARG A 109 -5.32 -2.17 -0.88
N TRP A 110 -6.43 -2.02 -1.60
CA TRP A 110 -7.17 -0.78 -1.68
C TRP A 110 -7.84 -0.46 -0.34
N TYR A 111 -8.04 0.82 -0.07
CA TYR A 111 -8.34 1.35 1.26
C TYR A 111 -9.44 0.59 1.99
N PHE A 112 -10.61 0.42 1.39
CA PHE A 112 -11.76 -0.24 2.01
C PHE A 112 -11.69 -1.78 2.01
N PHE A 113 -10.87 -2.39 1.16
CA PHE A 113 -10.85 -3.85 1.01
C PHE A 113 -9.79 -4.54 1.88
N ARG A 114 -9.15 -3.80 2.78
CA ARG A 114 -8.17 -4.35 3.72
C ARG A 114 -8.87 -5.05 4.89
N PRO A 115 -8.70 -6.38 5.07
CA PRO A 115 -9.38 -7.10 6.14
C PRO A 115 -9.03 -6.60 7.56
N VAL A 116 -7.83 -6.06 7.75
CA VAL A 116 -7.38 -5.54 9.05
C VAL A 116 -8.31 -4.44 9.59
N LEU A 117 -8.97 -3.68 8.71
CA LEU A 117 -9.89 -2.61 9.11
C LEU A 117 -11.10 -3.12 9.91
N TYR A 118 -11.47 -4.40 9.73
CA TYR A 118 -12.69 -4.99 10.28
C TYR A 118 -12.42 -5.91 11.49
N THR A 119 -11.21 -5.86 12.06
CA THR A 119 -10.88 -6.63 13.25
C THR A 119 -11.59 -6.10 14.49
N TRP A 120 -11.89 -6.98 15.44
CA TRP A 120 -12.50 -6.60 16.72
C TRP A 120 -11.68 -5.55 17.49
N GLY A 121 -10.34 -5.63 17.41
CA GLY A 121 -9.45 -4.65 18.02
C GLY A 121 -9.64 -3.24 17.43
N ASN A 122 -9.82 -3.15 16.11
CA ASN A 122 -10.02 -1.87 15.43
C ASN A 122 -11.44 -1.33 15.60
N LEU A 123 -12.45 -2.20 15.66
CA LEU A 123 -13.82 -1.77 15.94
C LEU A 123 -13.93 -1.02 17.28
N LYS A 124 -13.26 -1.51 18.33
CA LYS A 124 -13.16 -0.82 19.62
C LYS A 124 -12.49 0.56 19.51
N ASN A 125 -11.46 0.69 18.67
CA ASN A 125 -10.78 1.97 18.44
C ASN A 125 -11.67 2.98 17.72
N TYR A 126 -12.50 2.53 16.77
CA TYR A 126 -13.42 3.41 16.06
C TYR A 126 -14.47 4.02 16.98
N ILE A 127 -15.06 3.19 17.85
CA ILE A 127 -16.05 3.63 18.85
C ILE A 127 -15.42 4.63 19.83
N ARG A 128 -14.19 4.37 20.28
CA ARG A 128 -13.48 5.25 21.21
C ARG A 128 -13.08 6.60 20.60
N HIS A 129 -12.87 6.65 19.28
CA HIS A 129 -12.35 7.84 18.59
C HIS A 129 -13.19 8.20 17.35
N PRO A 130 -14.45 8.67 17.52
CA PRO A 130 -15.37 8.89 16.40
C PRO A 130 -14.88 9.97 15.43
N LEU A 131 -14.34 11.10 15.92
CA LEU A 131 -13.82 12.18 15.08
C LEU A 131 -12.61 11.74 14.23
N LEU A 132 -11.69 10.98 14.80
CA LEU A 132 -10.52 10.46 14.08
C LEU A 132 -10.94 9.43 13.03
N THR A 133 -11.96 8.62 13.35
CA THR A 133 -12.56 7.65 12.43
C THR A 133 -13.23 8.34 11.26
N MET A 134 -14.06 9.36 11.49
CA MET A 134 -14.67 10.16 10.43
C MET A 134 -13.62 10.79 9.51
N GLY A 135 -12.55 11.35 10.08
CA GLY A 135 -11.44 11.89 9.29
C GLY A 135 -10.75 10.81 8.43
N MET A 136 -10.57 9.61 8.97
CA MET A 136 -9.96 8.49 8.23
C MET A 136 -10.88 8.03 7.08
N LEU A 137 -12.18 7.89 7.34
CA LEU A 137 -13.16 7.52 6.31
C LEU A 137 -13.21 8.58 5.20
N TRP A 138 -13.22 9.86 5.58
CA TRP A 138 -13.16 10.97 4.62
C TRP A 138 -11.90 10.90 3.74
N MET A 139 -10.73 10.66 4.36
CA MET A 139 -9.48 10.47 3.62
C MET A 139 -9.59 9.32 2.62
N TYR A 140 -10.15 8.17 3.02
CA TYR A 140 -10.31 7.01 2.14
C TYR A 140 -11.28 7.27 0.98
N VAL A 141 -12.35 8.04 1.20
CA VAL A 141 -13.25 8.48 0.13
C VAL A 141 -12.49 9.36 -0.87
N CYS A 142 -11.79 10.41 -0.41
CA CYS A 142 -11.01 11.27 -1.29
C CYS A 142 -9.95 10.49 -2.08
N LEU A 143 -9.24 9.56 -1.43
CA LEU A 143 -8.24 8.73 -2.07
C LEU A 143 -8.84 7.77 -3.11
N THR A 144 -10.02 7.24 -2.85
CA THR A 144 -10.73 6.36 -3.79
C THR A 144 -11.16 7.15 -5.03
N VAL A 145 -11.71 8.36 -4.85
CA VAL A 145 -12.09 9.24 -5.97
C VAL A 145 -10.88 9.58 -6.84
N ILE A 146 -9.75 9.97 -6.24
CA ILE A 146 -8.52 10.28 -6.97
C ILE A 146 -7.98 9.04 -7.68
N GLY A 147 -7.98 7.88 -7.02
CA GLY A 147 -7.51 6.63 -7.61
C GLY A 147 -8.34 6.20 -8.82
N VAL A 148 -9.67 6.24 -8.70
CA VAL A 148 -10.59 5.93 -9.83
C VAL A 148 -10.39 6.93 -10.97
N ALA A 149 -10.31 8.23 -10.68
CA ALA A 149 -10.07 9.25 -11.70
C ALA A 149 -8.72 9.05 -12.43
N ALA A 150 -7.67 8.67 -11.69
CA ALA A 150 -6.36 8.38 -12.26
C ALA A 150 -6.38 7.13 -13.17
N VAL A 151 -7.07 6.06 -12.75
CA VAL A 151 -7.23 4.85 -13.57
C VAL A 151 -8.02 5.13 -14.83
N LEU A 152 -9.14 5.86 -14.75
CA LEU A 152 -9.95 6.26 -15.92
C LEU A 152 -9.12 7.11 -16.90
N LYS A 153 -8.33 8.06 -16.38
CA LYS A 153 -7.47 8.93 -17.19
C LYS A 153 -6.29 8.16 -17.81
N GLY A 154 -5.73 7.19 -17.10
CA GLY A 154 -4.70 6.26 -17.61
C GLY A 154 -5.22 5.38 -18.74
N GLY A 155 -6.42 4.79 -18.58
CA GLY A 155 -7.08 4.01 -19.61
C GLY A 155 -7.33 4.79 -20.91
N THR A 156 -7.71 6.07 -20.82
CA THR A 156 -7.85 6.94 -22.01
C THR A 156 -6.52 7.24 -22.72
N ARG A 157 -5.39 7.28 -22.01
CA ARG A 157 -4.06 7.43 -22.65
C ARG A 157 -3.66 6.16 -23.38
N HIS A 158 -3.87 4.99 -22.76
CA HIS A 158 -3.49 3.71 -23.34
C HIS A 158 -4.30 3.37 -24.61
N SER A 159 -5.61 3.70 -24.66
CA SER A 159 -6.42 3.58 -25.89
C SER A 159 -6.01 4.56 -26.99
N GLY A 160 -5.54 5.77 -26.64
CA GLY A 160 -5.09 6.76 -27.61
C GLY A 160 -3.77 6.40 -28.29
N ASP A 161 -2.85 5.77 -27.56
CA ASP A 161 -1.56 5.33 -28.10
C ASP A 161 -1.70 4.05 -28.94
N LEU A 162 -2.57 3.11 -28.55
CA LEU A 162 -2.92 1.93 -29.36
C LEU A 162 -3.63 2.33 -30.67
N ALA A 163 -4.57 3.28 -30.63
CA ALA A 163 -5.25 3.78 -31.83
C ALA A 163 -4.35 4.58 -32.79
N LYS A 164 -3.18 5.05 -32.33
CA LYS A 164 -2.15 5.67 -33.17
C LYS A 164 -1.18 4.63 -33.74
N ALA A 165 -0.84 3.59 -32.97
CA ALA A 165 0.03 2.51 -33.44
C ALA A 165 -0.64 1.66 -34.54
N ASP A 166 -1.96 1.48 -34.48
CA ASP A 166 -2.74 0.73 -35.50
C ASP A 166 -2.95 1.52 -36.82
N LYS A 167 -2.54 2.79 -36.86
CA LYS A 167 -2.66 3.69 -38.02
C LYS A 167 -1.30 4.04 -38.67
N ALA A 168 -0.22 3.43 -38.21
CA ALA A 168 1.13 3.56 -38.78
C ALA A 168 1.52 2.25 -39.48
#